data_AF-U9TQI9-F1
#
_entry.id   AF-U9TQI9-F1
#
_cell.length_a   1.000
_cell.length_b   1.000
_cell.length_c   1.000
_cell.angle_alpha   90.00
_cell.angle_beta   90.00
_cell.angle_gamma   90.00
#
_symmetry.space_group_name_H-M   'P 1'
#
loop_
_entity.id
_entity.type
_entity.pdbx_description
1 polymer ?
#
loop_
_entity_poly.entity_id
_entity_poly.type
_entity_poly.pdbx_seq_one_letter_code
_entity_poly.pdbx_strand_id
1 'polypeptide(L)'
;MSKEKIGNKFGKGIEFREGSPIQLLSYSEKSENEKFGQILLNPEALNILREIDEPLAIISVIGSFCRGKSYFANVLHGRHDGFDIGSNVEG
;
A
#
# COMPACT_ATOMS: atom_id res chain seq x y z
N MET A 1 7.79 26.47 13.69
CA MET A 1 7.43 26.99 12.36
C MET A 1 6.26 26.15 11.86
N SER A 2 5.04 26.63 12.08
CA SER A 2 3.80 25.93 11.74
C SER A 2 3.74 25.76 10.24
N LYS A 3 3.88 24.53 9.74
CA LYS A 3 3.61 24.23 8.34
C LYS A 3 2.15 24.55 8.10
N GLU A 4 1.89 25.57 7.30
CA GLU A 4 0.57 25.83 6.75
C GLU A 4 0.01 24.52 6.21
N LYS A 5 -1.23 24.20 6.57
CA LYS A 5 -2.01 23.13 5.97
C LYS A 5 -2.26 23.52 4.50
N ILE A 6 -1.26 23.34 3.65
CA ILE A 6 -1.44 23.28 2.21
C ILE A 6 -2.48 22.18 2.01
N GLY A 7 -3.69 22.59 1.64
CA GLY A 7 -4.80 21.66 1.44
C GLY A 7 -4.32 20.50 0.57
N ASN A 8 -4.72 19.29 0.97
CA ASN A 8 -4.39 18.09 0.23
C ASN A 8 -4.68 18.30 -1.28
N LYS A 9 -3.65 18.14 -2.12
CA LYS A 9 -3.71 18.34 -3.58
C LYS A 9 -4.68 17.38 -4.28
N PHE A 10 -5.11 16.32 -3.61
CA PHE A 10 -6.01 15.28 -4.14
C PHE A 10 -7.50 15.62 -3.99
N GLY A 11 -7.85 16.67 -3.26
CA GLY A 11 -9.22 17.16 -3.19
C GLY A 11 -9.60 17.73 -1.83
N LYS A 12 -10.57 18.66 -1.83
CA LYS A 12 -11.21 19.13 -0.60
C LYS A 12 -11.92 17.94 0.06
N GLY A 13 -11.53 17.59 1.28
CA GLY A 13 -12.23 16.59 2.11
C GLY A 13 -11.48 15.27 2.31
N ILE A 14 -10.38 15.00 1.60
CA ILE A 14 -9.52 13.85 1.93
C ILE A 14 -8.45 14.31 2.91
N GLU A 15 -8.47 13.73 4.12
CA GLU A 15 -7.46 13.97 5.13
C GLU A 15 -6.12 13.31 4.76
N PHE A 16 -5.03 14.02 5.07
CA PHE A 16 -3.67 13.49 4.97
C PHE A 16 -3.43 12.46 6.08
N ARG A 17 -2.94 11.27 5.72
CA ARG A 17 -2.60 10.23 6.69
C ARG A 17 -1.08 10.04 6.79
N GLU A 18 -0.57 10.06 8.01
CA GLU A 18 0.83 9.77 8.33
C GLU A 18 1.14 8.27 8.23
N GLY A 19 2.44 7.94 8.18
CA GLY A 19 2.94 6.58 8.00
C GLY A 19 3.45 6.30 6.58
N SER A 20 4.05 5.12 6.43
CA SER A 20 4.59 4.59 5.17
C SER A 20 3.99 3.21 4.90
N PRO A 21 3.80 2.82 3.62
CA PRO A 21 3.34 1.47 3.31
C PRO A 21 4.30 0.41 3.82
N ILE A 22 3.74 -0.68 4.35
CA ILE A 22 4.48 -1.89 4.71
C ILE A 22 3.97 -3.05 3.88
N GLN A 23 4.89 -3.84 3.31
CA GLN A 23 4.53 -5.02 2.55
C GLN A 23 4.04 -6.12 3.51
N LEU A 24 2.77 -6.50 3.41
CA LEU A 24 2.16 -7.55 4.24
C LEU A 24 2.45 -8.95 3.68
N LEU A 25 2.36 -9.11 2.36
CA LEU A 25 2.48 -10.37 1.65
C LEU A 25 3.49 -10.23 0.52
N SER A 26 4.30 -11.25 0.30
CA SER A 26 5.10 -11.42 -0.92
C SER A 26 4.82 -12.76 -1.55
N TYR A 27 5.11 -12.88 -2.84
CA TYR A 27 5.08 -14.14 -3.55
C TYR A 27 6.51 -14.58 -3.82
N SER A 28 6.83 -15.82 -3.45
CA SER A 28 8.08 -16.50 -3.80
C SER A 28 7.77 -17.58 -4.81
N GLU A 29 8.36 -17.47 -6.00
CA GLU A 29 8.46 -18.61 -6.89
C GLU A 29 9.33 -19.68 -6.22
N LYS A 30 8.95 -20.95 -6.37
CA LYS A 30 9.77 -22.08 -5.91
C LYS A 30 10.44 -22.74 -7.10
N SER A 31 11.61 -23.34 -6.84
CA SER A 31 12.41 -24.10 -7.81
C SER A 31 11.63 -25.26 -8.44
N GLU A 32 12.09 -25.70 -9.62
CA GLU A 32 11.48 -26.60 -10.62
C GLU A 32 10.71 -27.86 -10.16
N ASN A 33 10.79 -28.26 -8.88
CA ASN A 33 10.18 -29.49 -8.34
C ASN A 33 8.90 -29.29 -7.51
N GLU A 34 8.41 -28.05 -7.30
CA GLU A 34 7.13 -27.80 -6.62
C GLU A 34 6.07 -27.18 -7.56
N LYS A 35 4.82 -27.63 -7.44
CA LYS A 35 3.74 -27.33 -8.41
C LYS A 35 3.23 -25.88 -8.38
N PHE A 36 3.43 -25.15 -7.29
CA PHE A 36 2.95 -23.77 -7.12
C PHE A 36 3.93 -22.96 -6.24
N GLY A 37 4.04 -21.65 -6.50
CA GLY A 37 4.78 -20.76 -5.62
C GLY A 37 4.08 -20.54 -4.27
N GLN A 38 4.78 -19.84 -3.37
CA GLN A 38 4.34 -19.65 -2.00
C GLN A 38 4.09 -18.18 -1.67
N ILE A 39 3.07 -17.94 -0.85
CA ILE A 39 2.81 -16.63 -0.26
C ILE A 39 3.55 -16.56 1.07
N LEU A 40 4.40 -15.56 1.23
CA LEU A 40 5.14 -15.28 2.45
C LEU A 40 4.52 -14.08 3.16
N LEU A 41 4.36 -14.18 4.48
CA LEU A 41 3.85 -13.09 5.31
C LEU A 41 5.02 -12.33 5.96
N ASN A 42 4.93 -11.00 5.99
CA ASN A 42 5.87 -10.17 6.72
C ASN A 42 5.50 -10.19 8.22
N PRO A 43 6.38 -10.71 9.11
CA PRO A 43 6.13 -10.74 10.55
C PRO A 43 5.94 -9.35 11.16
N GLU A 44 6.64 -8.33 10.67
CA GLU A 44 6.53 -6.95 11.15
C GLU A 44 5.14 -6.37 10.87
N ALA A 45 4.63 -6.55 9.65
CA ALA A 45 3.29 -6.13 9.28
C ALA A 45 2.21 -6.84 10.10
N LEU A 46 2.40 -8.14 10.38
CA LEU A 46 1.48 -8.90 11.23
C LEU A 46 1.47 -8.41 12.68
N ASN A 47 2.61 -7.98 13.22
CA ASN A 47 2.66 -7.44 14.57
C ASN A 47 1.91 -6.12 14.67
N ILE A 48 2.07 -5.21 13.70
CA ILE A 48 1.29 -3.97 13.62
C ILE A 48 -0.21 -4.27 13.62
N LEU A 49 -0.65 -5.25 12.82
CA LEU A 49 -2.08 -5.64 12.78
C LEU A 49 -2.59 -6.25 14.09
N ARG A 50 -1.73 -6.91 14.87
CA ARG A 50 -2.10 -7.50 16.18
C ARG A 50 -2.20 -6.48 17.29
N GLU A 51 -1.57 -5.32 17.14
CA GLU A 51 -1.63 -4.22 18.12
C GLU A 51 -2.89 -3.35 17.95
N ILE A 52 -3.69 -3.57 16.90
CA ILE A 52 -4.95 -2.85 16.67
C ILE A 52 -6.09 -3.60 17.36
N ASP A 53 -6.54 -3.07 18.50
CA ASP A 53 -7.66 -3.64 19.27
C ASP A 53 -9.03 -3.08 18.84
N GLU A 54 -9.04 -1.95 18.10
CA GLU A 54 -10.26 -1.34 17.60
C GLU A 54 -10.83 -2.02 16.34
N PRO A 55 -12.15 -1.91 16.07
CA PRO A 55 -12.73 -2.39 14.83
C PRO A 55 -12.06 -1.79 13.59
N LEU A 56 -11.47 -2.66 12.75
CA LEU A 56 -10.73 -2.26 11.56
C LEU A 56 -11.60 -2.33 10.30
N ALA A 57 -11.61 -1.24 9.51
CA ALA A 57 -12.16 -1.24 8.16
C ALA A 57 -11.05 -1.47 7.13
N ILE A 58 -11.22 -2.46 6.25
CA ILE A 58 -10.22 -2.82 5.23
C ILE A 58 -10.71 -2.38 3.85
N ILE A 59 -9.87 -1.63 3.14
CA ILE A 59 -10.10 -1.24 1.74
C ILE A 59 -9.03 -1.91 0.89
N SER A 60 -9.43 -2.60 -0.18
CA SER A 60 -8.53 -3.27 -1.11
C SER A 60 -8.68 -2.69 -2.51
N VAL A 61 -7.56 -2.44 -3.19
CA VAL A 61 -7.48 -1.92 -4.56
C VAL A 61 -6.79 -2.96 -5.44
N ILE A 62 -7.55 -3.64 -6.31
CA ILE A 62 -7.09 -4.81 -7.06
C ILE A 62 -7.24 -4.55 -8.57
N GLY A 63 -6.34 -5.13 -9.37
CA GLY A 63 -6.38 -5.06 -10.83
C GLY A 63 -5.00 -5.31 -11.46
N SER A 64 -4.96 -5.40 -12.80
CA SER A 64 -3.73 -5.68 -13.56
C SER A 64 -2.60 -4.69 -13.26
N PHE A 65 -1.35 -5.11 -13.44
CA PHE A 65 -0.16 -4.26 -13.33
C PHE A 65 -0.30 -3.00 -14.21
N CYS A 66 0.24 -1.87 -13.74
CA CYS A 66 0.20 -0.57 -14.44
C CYS A 66 -1.20 0.01 -14.79
N ARG A 67 -2.22 -0.25 -13.97
CA ARG A 67 -3.57 0.34 -14.11
C ARG A 67 -3.90 1.42 -13.07
N GLY A 68 -2.91 2.15 -12.56
CA GLY A 68 -3.12 3.30 -11.66
C GLY A 68 -3.55 2.97 -10.22
N LYS A 69 -3.41 1.72 -9.79
CA LYS A 69 -3.83 1.27 -8.45
C LYS A 69 -3.12 2.00 -7.31
N SER A 70 -1.80 2.12 -7.37
CA SER A 70 -1.02 2.85 -6.36
C SER A 70 -1.32 4.34 -6.37
N TYR A 71 -1.56 4.94 -7.55
CA TYR A 71 -2.05 6.31 -7.65
C TYR A 71 -3.39 6.49 -6.92
N PHE A 72 -4.36 5.59 -7.17
CA PHE A 72 -5.65 5.63 -6.49
C PHE A 72 -5.52 5.41 -4.96
N ALA A 73 -4.65 4.48 -4.54
CA ALA A 73 -4.37 4.27 -3.12
C ALA A 73 -3.75 5.51 -2.45
N ASN A 74 -2.88 6.24 -3.16
CA ASN A 74 -2.28 7.50 -2.73
C ASN A 74 -3.32 8.62 -2.60
N VAL A 75 -4.25 8.72 -3.55
CA VAL A 75 -5.42 9.63 -3.45
C VAL A 75 -6.19 9.36 -2.15
N LEU A 76 -6.49 8.10 -1.83
CA LEU A 76 -7.18 7.73 -0.58
C LEU A 76 -6.37 8.05 0.69
N HIS A 77 -5.04 7.95 0.62
CA HIS A 77 -4.14 8.35 1.71
C HIS A 77 -3.97 9.87 1.84
N GLY A 78 -4.46 10.63 0.87
CA GLY A 78 -4.36 12.08 0.83
C GLY A 78 -2.94 12.60 0.61
N ARG A 79 -2.07 11.79 0.00
CA ARG A 79 -0.65 12.11 -0.25
C ARG A 79 -0.09 11.33 -1.45
N HIS A 80 0.99 11.81 -2.06
CA HIS A 80 1.52 11.30 -3.34
C HIS A 80 2.74 10.38 -3.18
N ASP A 81 3.31 10.36 -1.98
CA ASP A 81 4.56 9.70 -1.58
C ASP A 81 4.28 8.51 -0.64
N GLY A 82 3.08 7.92 -0.74
CA GLY A 82 2.71 6.71 -0.02
C GLY A 82 3.23 5.46 -0.74
N PHE A 83 2.37 4.85 -1.56
CA PHE A 83 2.71 3.72 -2.41
C PHE A 83 3.52 4.16 -3.63
N ASP A 84 4.52 3.37 -3.99
CA ASP A 84 5.29 3.59 -5.21
C ASP A 84 4.39 3.45 -6.46
N ILE A 85 4.51 4.41 -7.37
CA ILE A 85 3.78 4.46 -8.62
C ILE A 85 4.67 3.79 -9.66
N GLY A 86 4.90 2.48 -9.49
CA GLY A 86 5.83 1.69 -10.29
C GLY A 86 5.70 2.01 -11.79
N SER A 87 6.72 2.68 -12.33
CA SER A 87 6.85 3.06 -13.74
C SER A 87 7.83 2.17 -14.48
N ASN A 88 8.42 1.18 -13.82
CA ASN A 88 9.38 0.27 -14.44
C ASN A 88 8.62 -0.73 -15.32
N VAL A 89 8.31 -0.27 -16.52
CA VAL A 89 8.00 -1.11 -17.67
C VAL A 89 9.35 -1.61 -18.18
N GLU A 90 9.76 -2.81 -17.79
CA GLU A 90 10.62 -3.58 -18.70
C GLU A 90 9.69 -4.04 -19.83
N GLY A 91 9.80 -3.35 -20.97
CA GLY A 91 9.12 -3.69 -22.20
C GLY A 91 9.81 -4.84 -22.93
#